data_AF-A0A327X543-F1
#
_entry.id   AF-A0A327X543-F1
#
_cell.length_a   1.000
_cell.length_b   1.000
_cell.length_c   1.000
_cell.angle_alpha   90.00
_cell.angle_beta   90.00
_cell.angle_gamma   90.00
#
_symmetry.space_group_name_H-M   'P 1'
#
loop_
_entity.id
_entity.type
_entity.pdbx_description
1 polymer ?
#
loop_
_entity_poly.entity_id
_entity_poly.type
_entity_poly.pdbx_seq_one_letter_code
_entity_poly.pdbx_strand_id
1 'polypeptide(L)'
;MAFRRVYDRYVQRIYYFAVSILKSPEAAQQVVHDVFTSLWERRHTLDEDIPLNGYLFTMTYRLVLVSFRERHSQCQPKEILQRLTTQSGSNTEEEVLYQELELLYQQAVAQLPSRRREIYLLSRHEGYTSQQIADRMSLSTQTVDDHLNQAYNTLGSYFEQHTY
;
A
#
# COMPACT_ATOMS: atom_id res chain seq x y z
N MET A 1 -16.61 17.23 10.18
CA MET A 1 -15.49 18.10 10.58
C MET A 1 -14.18 17.33 10.79
N ALA A 2 -14.20 16.07 11.24
CA ALA A 2 -12.98 15.26 11.42
C ALA A 2 -12.23 14.93 10.11
N PHE A 3 -12.93 14.42 9.08
CA PHE A 3 -12.30 14.08 7.78
C PHE A 3 -11.58 15.27 7.14
N ARG A 4 -12.19 16.47 7.13
CA ARG A 4 -11.57 17.68 6.58
C ARG A 4 -10.23 18.00 7.26
N ARG A 5 -10.14 17.86 8.59
CA ARG A 5 -8.88 18.06 9.32
C ARG A 5 -7.81 17.05 8.91
N VAL A 6 -8.20 15.79 8.67
CA VAL A 6 -7.29 14.75 8.17
C VAL A 6 -6.83 15.11 6.75
N TYR A 7 -7.77 15.43 5.87
CA TYR A 7 -7.46 15.86 4.50
C TYR A 7 -6.47 17.04 4.48
N ASP A 8 -6.81 18.13 5.15
CA ASP A 8 -5.98 19.35 5.18
C ASP A 8 -4.58 19.07 5.75
N ARG A 9 -4.46 18.13 6.70
CA ARG A 9 -3.17 17.76 7.32
C ARG A 9 -2.30 16.89 6.42
N TYR A 10 -2.88 15.98 5.63
CA TYR A 10 -2.12 14.94 4.93
C TYR A 10 -2.04 15.13 3.42
N VAL A 11 -2.96 15.89 2.81
CA VAL A 11 -3.06 16.01 1.33
C VAL A 11 -1.74 16.45 0.70
N GLN A 12 -1.06 17.46 1.23
CA GLN A 12 0.22 17.92 0.70
C GLN A 12 1.32 16.88 0.87
N ARG A 13 1.43 16.25 2.05
CA ARG A 13 2.46 15.23 2.32
C ARG A 13 2.31 14.02 1.38
N ILE A 14 1.08 13.55 1.20
CA ILE A 14 0.75 12.44 0.31
C ILE A 14 1.01 12.81 -1.15
N TYR A 15 0.63 14.01 -1.56
CA TYR A 15 0.91 14.51 -2.90
C TYR A 15 2.40 14.55 -3.20
N TYR A 16 3.22 15.18 -2.35
CA TYR A 16 4.66 15.24 -2.57
C TYR A 16 5.31 13.87 -2.57
N PHE A 17 4.88 12.98 -1.68
CA PHE A 17 5.32 11.59 -1.66
C PHE A 17 4.99 10.87 -2.97
N ALA A 18 3.75 10.98 -3.46
CA ALA A 18 3.35 10.37 -4.72
C ALA A 18 4.10 10.95 -5.93
N VAL A 19 4.29 12.28 -5.99
CA VAL A 19 5.09 12.94 -7.04
C VAL A 19 6.55 12.49 -7.02
N SER A 20 7.13 12.31 -5.83
CA SER A 20 8.53 11.88 -5.69
C SER A 20 8.78 10.51 -6.33
N ILE A 21 7.77 9.64 -6.37
CA ILE A 21 7.85 8.31 -6.97
C ILE A 21 7.38 8.33 -8.44
N LEU A 22 6.20 8.87 -8.70
CA LEU A 22 5.54 8.79 -10.01
C LEU A 22 6.15 9.75 -11.04
N LYS A 23 6.84 10.81 -10.59
CA LYS A 23 7.36 11.91 -11.42
C LYS A 23 6.31 12.56 -12.35
N SER A 24 5.02 12.32 -12.11
CA SER A 24 3.87 12.88 -12.84
C SER A 24 2.90 13.53 -11.84
N PRO A 25 2.71 14.86 -11.93
CA PRO A 25 1.73 15.57 -11.12
C PRO A 25 0.29 15.04 -11.31
N GLU A 26 -0.11 14.71 -12.53
CA GLU A 26 -1.48 14.19 -12.78
C GLU A 26 -1.67 12.83 -12.11
N ALA A 27 -0.69 11.92 -12.26
CA ALA A 27 -0.74 10.61 -11.63
C ALA A 27 -0.75 10.70 -10.10
N ALA A 28 0.05 11.61 -9.54
CA ALA A 28 0.07 11.85 -8.10
C ALA A 28 -1.27 12.40 -7.59
N GLN A 29 -1.91 13.29 -8.33
CA GLN A 29 -3.22 13.82 -7.98
C GLN A 29 -4.31 12.73 -7.99
N GLN A 30 -4.24 11.81 -8.97
CA GLN A 30 -5.12 10.64 -8.99
C GLN A 30 -4.92 9.76 -7.75
N VAL A 31 -3.66 9.44 -7.40
CA VAL A 31 -3.36 8.66 -6.20
C VAL A 31 -3.87 9.35 -4.94
N VAL A 32 -3.67 10.67 -4.80
CA VAL A 32 -4.21 11.44 -3.67
C VAL A 32 -5.73 11.29 -3.59
N HIS A 33 -6.43 11.43 -4.72
CA HIS A 33 -7.87 11.23 -4.78
C HIS A 33 -8.27 9.83 -4.29
N ASP A 34 -7.66 8.79 -4.85
CA ASP A 34 -7.96 7.40 -4.52
C ASP A 34 -7.67 7.06 -3.05
N VAL A 35 -6.60 7.65 -2.49
CA VAL A 35 -6.27 7.52 -1.06
C VAL A 35 -7.42 8.06 -0.19
N PHE A 36 -7.84 9.30 -0.44
CA PHE A 36 -8.85 9.95 0.40
C PHE A 36 -10.26 9.41 0.15
N THR A 37 -10.56 8.95 -1.06
CA THR A 37 -11.81 8.22 -1.37
C THR A 37 -11.85 6.89 -0.61
N SER A 38 -10.77 6.10 -0.67
CA SER A 38 -10.68 4.84 0.09
C SER A 38 -10.78 5.06 1.61
N LEU A 39 -10.16 6.13 2.13
CA LEU A 39 -10.28 6.51 3.53
C LEU A 39 -11.72 6.88 3.87
N TRP A 40 -12.39 7.66 3.02
CA TRP A 40 -13.77 8.06 3.23
C TRP A 40 -14.71 6.86 3.26
N GLU A 41 -14.58 5.92 2.33
CA GLU A 41 -15.41 4.71 2.28
C GLU A 41 -15.24 3.84 3.53
N ARG A 42 -14.00 3.73 4.03
CA ARG A 42 -13.68 2.92 5.21
C ARG A 42 -13.84 3.66 6.54
N ARG A 43 -14.27 4.93 6.53
CA ARG A 43 -14.32 5.77 7.75
C ARG A 43 -15.15 5.21 8.90
N HIS A 44 -16.11 4.33 8.63
CA HIS A 44 -16.98 3.72 9.63
C HIS A 44 -16.47 2.35 10.13
N THR A 45 -15.49 1.79 9.43
CA THR A 45 -14.90 0.48 9.74
C THR A 45 -13.43 0.58 10.14
N LEU A 46 -12.83 1.76 10.01
CA LEU A 46 -11.51 2.08 10.52
C LEU A 46 -11.58 2.20 12.03
N ASP A 47 -10.68 1.47 12.68
CA ASP A 47 -10.42 1.60 14.10
C ASP A 47 -9.96 3.02 14.43
N GLU A 48 -10.47 3.61 15.52
CA GLU A 48 -10.13 4.97 15.95
C GLU A 48 -8.65 5.08 16.35
N ASP A 49 -8.06 3.98 16.81
CA ASP A 49 -6.66 3.92 17.26
C ASP A 49 -5.67 3.65 16.13
N ILE A 50 -6.14 3.54 14.88
CA ILE A 50 -5.26 3.30 13.74
C ILE A 50 -4.26 4.46 13.56
N PRO A 51 -2.96 4.18 13.41
CA PRO A 51 -1.98 5.24 13.19
C PRO A 51 -2.14 5.80 11.78
N LEU A 52 -2.93 6.87 11.67
CA LEU A 52 -3.31 7.47 10.39
C LEU A 52 -2.11 7.81 9.50
N ASN A 53 -1.00 8.28 10.07
CA ASN A 53 0.19 8.58 9.27
C ASN A 53 0.70 7.31 8.57
N GLY A 54 1.02 6.26 9.34
CA GLY A 54 1.54 5.03 8.76
C GLY A 54 0.56 4.33 7.83
N TYR A 55 -0.73 4.36 8.18
CA TYR A 55 -1.80 3.84 7.33
C TYR A 55 -1.85 4.55 5.96
N LEU A 56 -1.88 5.89 5.96
CA LEU A 56 -2.00 6.68 4.73
C LEU A 56 -0.78 6.53 3.83
N PHE A 57 0.44 6.55 4.38
CA PHE A 57 1.66 6.34 3.59
C PHE A 57 1.74 4.93 3.01
N THR A 58 1.39 3.92 3.81
CA THR A 58 1.30 2.52 3.33
C THR A 58 0.28 2.39 2.21
N MET A 59 -0.88 3.03 2.35
CA MET A 59 -1.94 2.98 1.33
C MET A 59 -1.53 3.72 0.05
N THR A 60 -0.89 4.88 0.19
CA THR A 60 -0.37 5.68 -0.93
C THR A 60 0.65 4.86 -1.72
N TYR A 61 1.63 4.26 -1.04
CA TYR A 61 2.64 3.43 -1.69
C TYR A 61 2.02 2.27 -2.48
N ARG A 62 1.03 1.59 -1.89
CA ARG A 62 0.31 0.52 -2.58
C ARG A 62 -0.45 1.00 -3.82
N LEU A 63 -1.08 2.16 -3.76
CA LEU A 63 -1.79 2.73 -4.91
C LEU A 63 -0.84 3.17 -6.02
N VAL A 64 0.32 3.72 -5.66
CA VAL A 64 1.41 3.98 -6.61
C VAL A 64 1.82 2.68 -7.31
N LEU A 65 2.08 1.61 -6.55
CA LEU A 65 2.46 0.31 -7.11
C LEU A 65 1.38 -0.27 -8.05
N VAL A 66 0.10 -0.16 -7.68
CA VAL A 66 -1.02 -0.56 -8.54
C VAL A 66 -1.04 0.26 -9.83
N SER A 67 -0.83 1.58 -9.76
CA SER A 67 -0.84 2.44 -10.94
C SER A 67 0.26 2.08 -11.94
N PHE A 68 1.46 1.69 -11.47
CA PHE A 68 2.51 1.15 -12.34
C PHE A 68 2.08 -0.19 -12.93
N ARG A 69 1.57 -1.11 -12.10
CA ARG A 69 1.11 -2.43 -12.58
C ARG A 69 0.06 -2.32 -13.68
N GLU A 70 -0.90 -1.41 -13.57
CA GLU A 70 -1.95 -1.22 -14.57
C GLU A 70 -1.40 -0.68 -15.89
N ARG A 71 -0.47 0.27 -15.85
CA ARG A 71 0.22 0.79 -17.04
C ARG A 71 1.00 -0.32 -17.76
N HIS A 72 1.68 -1.18 -17.01
CA HIS A 72 2.41 -2.32 -17.58
C HIS A 72 1.49 -3.45 -18.06
N SER A 73 0.37 -3.70 -17.37
CA SER A 73 -0.59 -4.76 -17.74
C SER A 73 -1.41 -4.38 -18.97
N GLN A 74 -1.67 -3.09 -19.21
CA GLN A 74 -2.29 -2.62 -20.47
C GLN A 74 -1.36 -2.80 -21.69
N CYS A 75 -0.06 -3.02 -21.47
CA CYS A 75 0.90 -3.35 -22.53
C CYS A 75 1.11 -4.86 -22.75
N GLN A 76 0.46 -5.73 -21.97
CA GLN A 76 0.48 -7.18 -22.21
C GLN A 76 -0.94 -7.67 -22.52
N PRO A 77 -1.26 -8.00 -23.80
CA PRO A 77 -2.45 -8.77 -24.10
C PRO A 77 -2.41 -10.05 -23.27
N LYS A 78 -3.58 -10.42 -22.72
CA LYS A 78 -3.82 -11.67 -21.99
C LYS A 78 -3.65 -12.90 -22.88
N GLU A 79 -2.43 -13.18 -23.29
CA GLU A 79 -1.96 -14.50 -23.68
C GLU A 79 -0.50 -14.50 -23.19
N ILE A 80 -0.06 -15.43 -22.35
CA ILE A 80 0.58 -16.63 -22.88
C ILE A 80 1.06 -17.46 -21.68
N LEU A 81 0.54 -18.68 -21.58
CA LEU A 81 1.06 -19.82 -20.80
C LEU A 81 2.35 -20.41 -21.43
N GLN A 82 3.17 -19.60 -22.12
CA GLN A 82 4.36 -20.00 -22.90
C GLN A 82 5.50 -18.95 -22.87
N ARG A 83 5.90 -18.44 -21.70
CA ARG A 83 7.11 -17.60 -21.62
C ARG A 83 8.20 -18.18 -20.71
N LEU A 84 8.54 -19.45 -20.97
CA LEU A 84 9.84 -20.02 -20.58
C LEU A 84 10.97 -19.75 -21.60
N THR A 85 10.71 -18.98 -22.65
CA THR A 85 11.70 -18.71 -23.70
C THR A 85 11.44 -17.36 -24.35
N THR A 86 11.99 -16.28 -23.77
CA THR A 86 12.57 -15.13 -24.50
C THR A 86 12.99 -14.05 -23.50
N GLN A 87 14.28 -14.03 -23.16
CA GLN A 87 14.96 -12.75 -22.99
C GLN A 87 14.89 -12.03 -24.35
N SER A 88 14.05 -11.01 -24.47
CA SER A 88 14.07 -10.05 -25.59
C SER A 88 13.33 -8.77 -25.20
N GLY A 89 14.10 -7.80 -24.70
CA GLY A 89 14.00 -6.38 -25.08
C GLY A 89 12.67 -5.66 -24.87
N SER A 90 12.45 -5.17 -23.65
CA SER A 90 11.99 -3.80 -23.39
C SER A 90 11.96 -3.55 -21.88
N ASN A 91 13.13 -3.49 -21.23
CA ASN A 91 13.20 -2.88 -19.89
C ASN A 91 12.97 -1.37 -20.07
N THR A 92 11.72 -0.94 -20.23
CA THR A 92 11.37 0.48 -20.14
C THR A 92 11.74 0.95 -18.73
N GLU A 93 12.16 2.21 -18.61
CA GLU A 93 12.53 2.82 -17.31
C GLU A 93 11.42 2.62 -16.25
N GLU A 94 10.15 2.62 -16.68
CA GLU A 94 9.01 2.31 -15.83
C GLU A 94 8.98 0.86 -15.29
N GLU A 95 9.41 -0.15 -16.09
CA GLU A 95 9.42 -1.55 -15.64
C GLU A 95 10.50 -1.78 -14.59
N VAL A 96 11.67 -1.15 -14.78
CA VAL A 96 12.75 -1.15 -13.79
C VAL A 96 12.26 -0.48 -12.50
N LEU A 97 11.64 0.69 -12.61
CA LEU A 97 11.08 1.41 -11.46
C LEU A 97 9.99 0.59 -10.74
N TYR A 98 9.11 -0.10 -11.49
CA TYR A 98 8.10 -0.99 -10.89
C TYR A 98 8.76 -2.14 -10.11
N GLN A 99 9.79 -2.78 -10.66
CA GLN A 99 10.51 -3.86 -9.97
C GLN A 99 11.21 -3.35 -8.70
N GLU A 100 11.79 -2.15 -8.73
CA GLU A 100 12.38 -1.51 -7.56
C GLU A 100 11.33 -1.20 -6.49
N LEU A 101 10.16 -0.68 -6.88
CA LEU A 101 9.07 -0.38 -5.96
C LEU A 101 8.46 -1.64 -5.34
N GLU A 102 8.31 -2.71 -6.12
CA GLU A 102 7.83 -4.00 -5.63
C GLU A 102 8.85 -4.62 -4.66
N LEU A 103 10.14 -4.56 -4.98
CA LEU A 103 11.20 -5.01 -4.08
C LEU A 103 11.18 -4.24 -2.75
N LEU A 104 11.05 -2.92 -2.79
CA LEU A 104 11.00 -2.08 -1.59
C LEU A 104 9.75 -2.39 -0.75
N TYR A 105 8.60 -2.67 -1.38
CA TYR A 105 7.40 -3.15 -0.66
C TYR A 105 7.65 -4.48 0.04
N GLN A 106 8.25 -5.44 -0.65
CA GLN A 106 8.58 -6.75 -0.09
C GLN A 106 9.56 -6.63 1.09
N GLN A 107 10.57 -5.76 0.97
CA GLN A 107 11.51 -5.47 2.05
C GLN A 107 10.83 -4.82 3.25
N ALA A 108 9.90 -3.88 3.03
CA ALA A 108 9.13 -3.24 4.10
C ALA A 108 8.29 -4.29 4.87
N VAL A 109 7.59 -5.15 4.15
CA VAL A 109 6.80 -6.25 4.73
C VAL A 109 7.73 -7.26 5.44
N ALA A 110 8.95 -7.45 4.95
CA ALA A 110 9.96 -8.29 5.59
C ALA A 110 10.48 -7.72 6.93
N GLN A 111 10.34 -6.41 7.20
CA GLN A 111 10.65 -5.83 8.52
C GLN A 111 9.62 -6.20 9.59
N LEU A 112 8.43 -6.68 9.21
CA LEU A 112 7.42 -7.11 10.16
C LEU A 112 7.82 -8.45 10.79
N PRO A 113 7.70 -8.61 12.12
CA PRO A 113 7.79 -9.92 12.78
C PRO A 113 6.80 -10.91 12.16
N SER A 114 7.15 -12.19 12.11
CA SER A 114 6.40 -13.25 11.40
C SER A 114 4.89 -13.21 11.66
N ARG A 115 4.46 -13.20 12.93
CA ARG A 115 3.04 -13.18 13.30
C ARG A 115 2.33 -11.89 12.87
N ARG A 116 3.01 -10.74 13.00
CA ARG A 116 2.48 -9.43 12.57
C ARG A 116 2.35 -9.37 11.05
N ARG A 117 3.33 -9.93 10.33
CA ARG A 117 3.31 -10.05 8.87
C ARG A 117 2.13 -10.88 8.40
N GLU A 118 1.91 -12.05 9.01
CA GLU A 118 0.79 -12.93 8.68
C GLU A 118 -0.55 -12.21 8.85
N ILE A 119 -0.77 -11.58 10.01
CA ILE A 119 -1.98 -10.78 10.30
C ILE A 119 -2.17 -9.67 9.27
N TYR A 120 -1.11 -8.91 8.96
CA TYR A 120 -1.16 -7.85 7.97
C TYR A 120 -1.52 -8.38 6.58
N LEU A 121 -0.94 -9.50 6.15
CA LEU A 121 -1.20 -10.09 4.84
C LEU A 121 -2.63 -10.62 4.73
N LEU A 122 -3.15 -11.28 5.77
CA LEU A 122 -4.55 -11.74 5.83
C LEU A 122 -5.52 -10.56 5.73
N SER A 123 -5.26 -9.47 6.45
CA SER A 123 -6.12 -8.28 6.37
C SER A 123 -6.02 -7.62 4.99
N ARG A 124 -4.81 -7.46 4.45
CA ARG A 124 -4.58 -6.57 3.30
C ARG A 124 -4.71 -7.23 1.93
N HIS A 125 -4.32 -8.51 1.80
CA HIS A 125 -4.38 -9.22 0.52
C HIS A 125 -5.60 -10.12 0.42
N GLU A 126 -5.97 -10.79 1.51
CA GLU A 126 -7.10 -11.71 1.54
C GLU A 126 -8.41 -11.03 1.98
N GLY A 127 -8.34 -9.80 2.51
CA GLY A 127 -9.51 -9.00 2.86
C GLY A 127 -10.24 -9.45 4.13
N TYR A 128 -9.59 -10.25 4.99
CA TYR A 128 -10.19 -10.68 6.24
C TYR A 128 -10.40 -9.49 7.19
N THR A 129 -11.53 -9.50 7.91
CA THR A 129 -11.77 -8.57 9.01
C THR A 129 -10.96 -8.95 10.25
N SER A 130 -10.73 -8.00 11.16
CA SER A 130 -10.03 -8.27 12.42
C SER A 130 -10.68 -9.41 13.20
N GLN A 131 -12.02 -9.50 13.19
CA GLN A 131 -12.76 -10.59 13.81
C GLN A 131 -12.44 -11.94 13.16
N GLN A 132 -12.46 -12.03 11.83
CA GLN A 132 -12.17 -13.30 11.15
C GLN A 132 -10.72 -13.75 11.37
N ILE A 133 -9.78 -12.81 11.46
CA ILE A 133 -8.37 -13.11 11.78
C ILE A 133 -8.25 -13.59 13.23
N ALA A 134 -8.94 -12.93 14.16
CA ALA A 134 -8.96 -13.29 15.57
C ALA A 134 -9.46 -14.73 15.77
N ASP A 135 -10.59 -15.07 15.13
CA ASP A 135 -11.16 -16.42 15.16
C ASP A 135 -10.19 -17.45 14.56
N ARG A 136 -9.59 -17.14 13.41
CA ARG A 136 -8.66 -18.03 12.70
C ARG A 136 -7.37 -18.30 13.49
N MET A 137 -6.86 -17.29 14.19
CA MET A 137 -5.57 -17.36 14.90
C MET A 137 -5.71 -17.61 16.41
N SER A 138 -6.94 -17.80 16.90
CA SER A 138 -7.26 -17.92 18.34
C SER A 138 -6.69 -16.76 19.14
N LEU A 139 -6.92 -15.54 18.65
CA LEU A 139 -6.53 -14.27 19.28
C LEU A 139 -7.78 -13.48 19.65
N SER A 140 -7.63 -12.41 20.44
CA SER A 140 -8.68 -11.41 20.57
C SER A 140 -8.62 -10.42 19.40
N THR A 141 -9.77 -9.85 19.04
CA THR A 141 -9.86 -8.80 18.02
C THR A 141 -8.92 -7.63 18.34
N GLN A 142 -8.86 -7.22 19.61
CA GLN A 142 -7.92 -6.20 20.08
C GLN A 142 -6.46 -6.54 19.77
N THR A 143 -6.03 -7.78 20.02
CA THR A 143 -4.64 -8.18 19.73
C THR A 143 -4.35 -8.16 18.23
N VAL A 144 -5.34 -8.49 17.38
CA VAL A 144 -5.21 -8.37 15.92
C VAL A 144 -5.07 -6.90 15.52
N ASP A 145 -5.91 -6.02 16.06
CA ASP A 145 -5.86 -4.58 15.78
C ASP A 145 -4.53 -3.95 16.23
N ASP A 146 -4.03 -4.32 17.41
CA ASP A 146 -2.71 -3.91 17.89
C ASP A 146 -1.58 -4.33 16.93
N HIS A 147 -1.64 -5.57 16.42
CA HIS A 147 -0.69 -6.05 15.42
C HIS A 147 -0.77 -5.27 14.11
N LEU A 148 -1.98 -4.96 13.63
CA LEU A 148 -2.20 -4.15 12.43
C LEU A 148 -1.69 -2.71 12.62
N ASN A 149 -1.98 -2.09 13.75
CA ASN A 149 -1.52 -0.74 14.08
C ASN A 149 0.01 -0.67 14.11
N GLN A 150 0.66 -1.65 14.76
CA GLN A 150 2.12 -1.76 14.74
C GLN A 150 2.67 -2.01 13.32
N ALA A 151 1.95 -2.74 12.47
CA ALA A 151 2.36 -2.97 11.09
C ALA A 151 2.32 -1.66 10.28
N TYR A 152 1.23 -0.89 10.37
CA TYR A 152 1.10 0.39 9.69
C TYR A 152 2.17 1.39 10.12
N ASN A 153 2.51 1.45 11.41
CA ASN A 153 3.62 2.28 11.89
C ASN A 153 4.95 1.85 11.26
N THR A 154 5.26 0.55 11.32
CA THR A 154 6.53 0.01 10.78
C THR A 154 6.65 0.28 9.29
N LEU A 155 5.61 -0.03 8.52
CA LEU A 155 5.59 0.15 7.06
C LEU A 155 5.62 1.63 6.67
N GLY A 156 4.80 2.45 7.33
CA GLY A 156 4.76 3.89 7.08
C GLY A 156 6.11 4.56 7.31
N SER A 157 6.76 4.29 8.44
CA SER A 157 8.10 4.81 8.73
C SER A 157 9.14 4.28 7.72
N TYR A 158 9.04 3.03 7.30
CA TYR A 158 9.95 2.47 6.30
C TYR A 158 9.84 3.22 4.96
N PHE A 159 8.63 3.45 4.47
CA PHE A 159 8.40 4.17 3.22
C PHE A 159 8.77 5.66 3.30
N GLU A 160 8.50 6.32 4.43
CA GLU A 160 8.94 7.71 4.62
C GLU A 160 10.48 7.84 4.60
N GLN A 161 11.23 6.82 5.06
CA GLN A 161 12.70 6.84 5.11
C GLN A 161 13.40 6.47 3.80
N HIS A 162 12.75 5.69 2.94
CA HIS A 162 13.37 5.14 1.72
C HIS A 162 12.91 5.81 0.44
N THR A 163 11.99 6.77 0.53
CA THR A 163 11.52 7.56 -0.60
C THR A 163 12.00 9.00 -0.44
N TYR A 164 13.14 9.33 -1.05
CA TYR A 164 13.71 10.68 -1.16
C TYR A 164 14.16 10.96 -2.59
#